data_AF-A0A257TIP3-F1
#
_entry.id   AF-A0A257TIP3-F1
#
_cell.length_a   1.000
_cell.length_b   1.000
_cell.length_c   1.000
_cell.angle_alpha   90.00
_cell.angle_beta   90.00
_cell.angle_gamma   90.00
#
_symmetry.space_group_name_H-M   'P 1'
#
loop_
_entity.id
_entity.type
_entity.pdbx_description
1 polymer ?
#
loop_
_entity_poly.entity_id
_entity_poly.type
_entity_poly.pdbx_seq_one_letter_code
_entity_poly.pdbx_strand_id
1 'polypeptide(L)'
;MAFARDVYRYIWTAMGALTLLWASLSILHPSLIHIWLTFYVPTIIAMFVGLWLNSRGETKHAVIVLLASGWTVFTLLAVLYRPVLPPDNNRYIIIVVAAGLLLGKRAGIISATICGLTEIALTLLVKTGTIASTAPDVSVITLLPHLFFLYMAALVPLFATRRVRVALQIAEDEREEYRRAEEIASENEVRFLALVDHSPDAIMIHRDGKFIHLNPASLEILRANSSGQLLGKSIMEVVHPDHRELVATALDQIQKTRTS
;
A
#
# COMPACT_ATOMS: atom_id res chain seq x y z
N MET A 1 8.45 8.66 -1.12
CA MET A 1 9.20 8.38 -2.37
C MET A 1 10.60 7.80 -2.15
N ALA A 2 11.33 8.13 -1.07
CA ALA A 2 12.66 7.57 -0.80
C ALA A 2 12.64 6.03 -0.56
N PHE A 3 11.71 5.54 0.27
CA PHE A 3 11.58 4.12 0.61
C PHE A 3 11.42 3.19 -0.61
N ALA A 4 10.60 3.58 -1.59
CA ALA A 4 10.41 2.78 -2.81
C ALA A 4 11.68 2.71 -3.68
N ARG A 5 12.51 3.77 -3.65
CA ARG A 5 13.76 3.85 -4.41
C ARG A 5 14.83 2.95 -3.80
N ASP A 6 14.86 2.86 -2.48
CA ASP A 6 15.79 1.99 -1.75
C ASP A 6 15.45 0.50 -1.93
N VAL A 7 14.17 0.14 -1.84
CA VAL A 7 13.72 -1.24 -2.11
C VAL A 7 14.10 -1.68 -3.53
N TYR A 8 13.88 -0.81 -4.52
CA TYR A 8 14.26 -1.09 -5.90
C TYR A 8 15.77 -1.31 -6.03
N ARG A 9 16.57 -0.45 -5.39
CA ARG A 9 18.03 -0.57 -5.38
C ARG A 9 18.52 -1.89 -4.77
N TYR A 10 17.92 -2.35 -3.67
CA TYR A 10 18.25 -3.67 -3.08
C TYR A 10 17.87 -4.84 -3.97
N ILE A 11 16.73 -4.77 -4.67
CA ILE A 11 16.31 -5.81 -5.62
C ILE A 11 17.32 -5.89 -6.78
N TRP A 12 17.76 -4.76 -7.33
CA TRP A 12 18.76 -4.74 -8.40
C TRP A 12 20.13 -5.23 -7.96
N THR A 13 20.60 -4.87 -6.76
CA THR A 13 21.90 -5.36 -6.25
C THR A 13 21.87 -6.84 -5.97
N ALA A 14 20.79 -7.36 -5.36
CA ALA A 14 20.60 -8.79 -5.14
C ALA A 14 20.53 -9.56 -6.46
N MET A 15 19.84 -9.00 -7.47
CA MET A 15 19.74 -9.60 -8.79
C MET A 15 21.10 -9.65 -9.51
N GLY A 16 21.85 -8.55 -9.52
CA GLY A 16 23.18 -8.51 -10.11
C GLY A 16 24.14 -9.49 -9.45
N ALA A 17 24.11 -9.58 -8.11
CA ALA A 17 24.90 -10.56 -7.37
C ALA A 17 24.51 -12.01 -7.72
N LEU A 18 23.21 -12.30 -7.83
CA LEU A 18 22.72 -13.62 -8.20
C LEU A 18 23.14 -13.99 -9.63
N THR A 19 23.04 -13.06 -10.59
CA THR A 19 23.47 -13.28 -11.97
C THR A 19 24.99 -13.51 -12.08
N LEU A 20 25.81 -12.77 -11.32
CA LEU A 20 27.27 -12.94 -11.31
C LEU A 20 27.70 -14.26 -10.66
N LEU A 21 27.08 -14.63 -9.53
CA LEU A 21 27.29 -15.93 -8.90
C LEU A 21 27.00 -17.06 -9.90
N TRP A 22 25.93 -16.88 -10.66
CA TRP A 22 25.47 -17.89 -11.59
C TRP A 22 26.34 -18.00 -12.85
N ALA A 23 26.79 -16.88 -13.41
CA ALA A 23 27.79 -16.85 -14.47
C ALA A 23 29.08 -17.56 -14.02
N SER A 24 29.50 -17.36 -12.76
CA SER A 24 30.67 -18.01 -12.17
C SER A 24 30.48 -19.53 -12.05
N LEU A 25 29.31 -19.99 -11.59
CA LEU A 25 28.98 -21.42 -11.50
C LEU A 25 28.90 -22.10 -12.88
N SER A 26 28.49 -21.37 -13.92
CA SER A 26 28.44 -21.88 -15.29
C SER A 26 29.84 -22.11 -15.88
N ILE A 27 30.81 -21.27 -15.51
CA ILE A 27 32.23 -21.44 -15.89
C ILE A 27 32.86 -22.61 -15.13
N LEU A 28 32.56 -22.75 -13.84
CA LEU A 28 33.10 -23.81 -12.98
C LEU A 28 32.51 -25.19 -13.30
N HIS A 29 31.27 -25.26 -13.80
CA HIS A 29 30.60 -26.51 -14.15
C HIS A 29 30.01 -26.47 -15.58
N PRO A 30 30.86 -26.57 -16.63
CA PRO A 30 30.41 -26.50 -18.02
C PRO A 30 29.41 -27.60 -18.41
N SER A 31 29.48 -28.75 -17.74
CA SER A 31 28.54 -29.86 -17.94
C SER A 31 27.09 -29.48 -17.60
N LEU A 32 26.86 -28.47 -16.76
CA LEU A 32 25.53 -28.03 -16.33
C LEU A 32 24.95 -26.89 -17.20
N ILE A 33 25.70 -26.38 -18.19
CA ILE A 33 25.28 -25.25 -19.06
C ILE A 33 23.93 -25.46 -19.73
N HIS A 34 23.60 -26.69 -20.12
CA HIS A 34 22.31 -26.98 -20.76
C HIS A 34 21.14 -26.84 -19.76
N ILE A 35 21.33 -27.23 -18.50
CA ILE A 35 20.37 -27.06 -17.39
C ILE A 35 20.10 -25.57 -17.21
N TRP A 36 21.20 -24.86 -17.06
CA TRP A 36 21.30 -23.43 -16.91
C TRP A 36 20.54 -22.67 -18.01
N LEU A 37 20.79 -22.96 -19.29
CA LEU A 37 20.08 -22.35 -20.42
C LEU A 37 18.59 -22.71 -20.45
N THR A 38 18.22 -23.93 -20.05
CA THR A 38 16.84 -24.42 -20.10
C THR A 38 15.94 -23.76 -19.04
N PHE A 39 16.45 -23.50 -17.84
CA PHE A 39 15.62 -23.02 -16.72
C PHE A 39 15.81 -21.56 -16.36
N TYR A 40 17.05 -21.06 -16.41
CA TYR A 40 17.38 -19.78 -15.78
C TYR A 40 17.29 -18.60 -16.75
N VAL A 41 17.57 -18.83 -18.03
CA VAL A 41 17.34 -17.81 -19.06
C VAL A 41 15.85 -17.47 -19.18
N PRO A 42 14.93 -18.46 -19.25
CA PRO A 42 13.49 -18.16 -19.28
C PRO A 42 12.96 -17.48 -18.01
N THR A 43 13.46 -17.81 -16.81
CA THR A 43 13.04 -17.12 -15.57
C THR A 43 13.50 -15.69 -15.54
N ILE A 44 14.73 -15.41 -15.98
CA ILE A 44 15.24 -14.03 -16.10
C ILE A 44 14.38 -13.25 -17.10
N ILE A 45 14.07 -13.81 -18.27
CA ILE A 45 13.20 -13.18 -19.26
C ILE A 45 11.83 -12.89 -18.67
N ALA A 46 11.19 -13.88 -18.04
CA ALA A 46 9.88 -13.70 -17.39
C ALA A 46 9.94 -12.63 -16.30
N MET A 47 11.06 -12.52 -15.59
CA MET A 47 11.26 -11.49 -14.58
C MET A 47 11.38 -10.09 -15.18
N PHE A 48 12.13 -9.92 -16.27
CA PHE A 48 12.19 -8.64 -17.00
C PHE A 48 10.83 -8.26 -17.60
N VAL A 49 10.09 -9.22 -18.17
CA VAL A 49 8.73 -9.00 -18.65
C VAL A 49 7.81 -8.58 -17.49
N GLY A 50 7.93 -9.23 -16.33
CA GLY A 50 7.20 -8.87 -15.12
C GLY A 50 7.50 -7.44 -14.66
N LEU A 51 8.79 -7.07 -14.57
CA LEU A 51 9.20 -5.71 -14.21
C LEU A 51 8.71 -4.66 -15.22
N TRP A 52 8.77 -4.98 -16.52
CA TRP A 52 8.28 -4.12 -17.59
C TRP A 52 6.77 -3.91 -17.50
N LEU A 53 5.99 -4.98 -17.31
CA LEU A 53 4.53 -4.88 -17.09
C LEU A 53 4.22 -4.05 -15.84
N ASN A 54 4.95 -4.28 -14.75
CA ASN A 54 4.79 -3.52 -13.51
C ASN A 54 5.09 -2.03 -13.70
N SER A 55 6.09 -1.68 -14.52
CA SER A 55 6.42 -0.28 -14.85
C SER A 55 5.31 0.44 -15.62
N ARG A 56 4.42 -0.30 -16.29
CA ARG A 56 3.23 0.21 -17.00
C ARG A 56 1.98 0.27 -16.13
N GLY A 57 2.06 -0.09 -14.85
CA GLY A 57 0.91 -0.19 -13.96
C GLY A 57 0.13 -1.51 -14.04
N GLU A 58 0.56 -2.44 -14.92
CA GLU A 58 -0.07 -3.75 -15.13
C GLU A 58 0.39 -4.80 -14.11
N THR A 59 0.29 -4.46 -12.82
CA THR A 59 0.83 -5.26 -11.69
C THR A 59 0.26 -6.68 -11.63
N LYS A 60 -1.03 -6.85 -11.97
CA LYS A 60 -1.68 -8.17 -12.01
C LYS A 60 -1.04 -9.08 -13.05
N HIS A 61 -0.85 -8.58 -14.27
CA HIS A 61 -0.23 -9.34 -15.36
C HIS A 61 1.24 -9.66 -15.05
N ALA A 62 1.96 -8.71 -14.45
CA ALA A 62 3.34 -8.92 -14.00
C ALA A 62 3.45 -10.11 -13.04
N VAL A 63 2.59 -10.16 -12.02
CA VAL A 63 2.56 -11.26 -11.05
C VAL A 63 2.17 -12.59 -11.71
N ILE A 64 1.20 -12.60 -12.62
CA ILE A 64 0.80 -13.82 -13.34
C ILE A 64 1.98 -14.39 -14.14
N VAL A 65 2.70 -13.55 -14.89
CA VAL A 65 3.87 -13.98 -15.68
C VAL A 65 4.95 -14.58 -14.78
N LEU A 66 5.26 -13.93 -13.65
CA LEU A 66 6.25 -14.42 -12.69
C LEU A 66 5.84 -15.78 -12.10
N LEU A 67 4.60 -15.91 -11.63
CA LEU A 67 4.10 -17.15 -11.02
C LEU A 67 4.01 -18.29 -12.03
N ALA A 68 3.55 -18.02 -13.26
CA ALA A 68 3.51 -19.00 -14.33
C ALA A 68 4.92 -19.50 -14.69
N SER A 69 5.90 -18.58 -14.79
CA SER A 69 7.29 -18.95 -15.09
C SER A 69 7.90 -19.82 -14.00
N GLY A 70 7.67 -19.50 -12.73
CA GLY A 70 8.12 -20.30 -11.59
C GLY A 70 7.47 -21.69 -11.57
N TRP A 71 6.16 -21.77 -11.87
CA TRP A 71 5.45 -23.04 -11.98
C TRP A 71 6.03 -23.92 -13.09
N THR A 72 6.25 -23.35 -14.28
CA THR A 72 6.85 -24.07 -15.41
C THR A 72 8.23 -24.59 -15.08
N VAL A 73 9.08 -23.78 -14.46
CA VAL A 73 10.45 -24.18 -14.07
C VAL A 73 10.43 -25.30 -13.04
N PHE A 74 9.62 -25.20 -11.99
CA PHE A 74 9.50 -26.27 -11.01
C PHE A 74 8.96 -27.57 -11.60
N THR A 75 8.01 -27.48 -12.52
CA THR A 75 7.44 -28.64 -13.21
C THR A 75 8.48 -29.30 -14.11
N LEU A 76 9.19 -28.52 -14.93
CA LEU A 76 10.23 -29.04 -15.81
C LEU A 76 11.41 -29.62 -15.01
N LEU A 77 11.80 -29.01 -13.89
CA LEU A 77 12.81 -29.58 -12.99
C LEU A 77 12.35 -30.92 -12.41
N ALA A 78 11.07 -31.02 -12.04
CA ALA A 78 10.50 -32.25 -11.52
C ALA A 78 10.45 -33.38 -12.57
N VAL A 79 10.27 -33.04 -13.86
CA VAL A 79 10.30 -34.02 -14.96
C VAL A 79 11.73 -34.42 -15.31
N LEU A 80 12.62 -33.45 -15.53
CA LEU A 80 13.96 -33.69 -16.08
C LEU A 80 14.96 -34.23 -15.04
N TYR A 81 14.75 -33.94 -13.75
CA TYR A 81 15.66 -34.32 -12.67
C TYR A 81 14.98 -35.18 -11.60
N ARG A 82 13.83 -35.80 -11.95
CA ARG A 82 13.10 -36.75 -11.09
C ARG A 82 14.01 -37.79 -10.39
N PRO A 83 15.04 -38.37 -11.05
CA PRO A 83 15.89 -39.39 -10.42
C PRO A 83 16.72 -38.88 -9.24
N VAL A 84 17.03 -37.57 -9.21
CA VAL A 84 17.99 -36.97 -8.26
C VAL A 84 17.30 -36.17 -7.15
N LEU A 85 16.07 -35.72 -7.40
CA LEU A 85 15.35 -34.87 -6.45
C LEU A 85 14.55 -35.72 -5.44
N PRO A 86 14.54 -35.34 -4.15
CA PRO A 86 13.69 -35.99 -3.16
C PRO A 86 12.21 -35.97 -3.56
N PRO A 87 11.43 -36.98 -3.18
CA PRO A 87 9.99 -37.01 -3.42
C PRO A 87 9.23 -35.89 -2.69
N ASP A 88 9.81 -35.32 -1.64
CA ASP A 88 9.18 -34.35 -0.73
C ASP A 88 9.25 -32.94 -1.34
N ASN A 89 8.27 -32.61 -2.17
CA ASN A 89 8.43 -31.52 -3.13
C ASN A 89 7.55 -30.30 -2.91
N ASN A 90 7.75 -29.60 -1.79
CA ASN A 90 6.96 -28.41 -1.40
C ASN A 90 7.21 -27.12 -2.24
N ARG A 91 7.78 -27.22 -3.45
CA ARG A 91 8.16 -26.04 -4.27
C ARG A 91 6.96 -25.18 -4.66
N TYR A 92 5.79 -25.80 -4.86
CA TYR A 92 4.59 -25.09 -5.32
C TYR A 92 3.95 -24.22 -4.23
N ILE A 93 4.29 -24.43 -2.95
CA ILE A 93 3.75 -23.64 -1.83
C ILE A 93 3.99 -22.15 -2.04
N ILE A 94 5.20 -21.76 -2.47
CA ILE A 94 5.52 -20.34 -2.66
C ILE A 94 4.66 -19.69 -3.75
N ILE A 95 4.30 -20.45 -4.79
CA ILE A 95 3.46 -19.98 -5.90
C ILE A 95 2.03 -19.76 -5.40
N VAL A 96 1.52 -20.70 -4.61
CA VAL A 96 0.17 -20.64 -4.05
C VAL A 96 0.02 -19.50 -3.03
N VAL A 97 1.00 -19.35 -2.14
CA VAL A 97 1.04 -18.25 -1.16
C VAL A 97 1.13 -16.91 -1.90
N ALA A 98 2.04 -16.78 -2.85
CA ALA A 98 2.22 -15.55 -3.61
C ALA A 98 0.97 -15.19 -4.44
N ALA A 99 0.33 -16.17 -5.09
CA ALA A 99 -0.95 -15.96 -5.79
C ALA A 99 -2.04 -15.46 -4.83
N GLY A 100 -2.18 -16.10 -3.66
CA GLY A 100 -3.17 -15.72 -2.66
C GLY A 100 -2.95 -14.31 -2.09
N LEU A 101 -1.70 -13.95 -1.79
CA LEU A 101 -1.32 -12.65 -1.25
C LEU A 101 -1.43 -11.52 -2.28
N LEU A 102 -0.95 -11.75 -3.50
CA LEU A 102 -0.77 -10.68 -4.50
C LEU A 102 -1.97 -10.53 -5.45
N LEU A 103 -2.68 -11.62 -5.75
CA LEU A 103 -3.82 -11.64 -6.67
C LEU A 103 -5.16 -11.94 -5.97
N GLY A 104 -5.10 -12.31 -4.68
CA GLY A 104 -6.26 -12.51 -3.83
C GLY A 104 -6.76 -13.95 -3.75
N LYS A 105 -7.85 -14.13 -2.98
CA LYS A 105 -8.40 -15.45 -2.59
C LYS A 105 -8.58 -16.42 -3.75
N ARG A 106 -9.24 -15.96 -4.82
CA ARG A 106 -9.56 -16.82 -5.96
C ARG A 106 -8.28 -17.32 -6.64
N ALA A 107 -7.28 -16.47 -6.80
CA ALA A 107 -6.01 -16.83 -7.42
C ALA A 107 -5.20 -17.83 -6.58
N GLY A 108 -5.20 -17.68 -5.25
CA GLY A 108 -4.59 -18.67 -4.34
C GLY A 108 -5.24 -20.05 -4.46
N ILE A 109 -6.57 -20.12 -4.51
CA ILE A 109 -7.29 -21.40 -4.68
C ILE A 109 -7.02 -22.01 -6.06
N ILE A 110 -7.12 -21.21 -7.13
CA ILE A 110 -6.88 -21.69 -8.51
C ILE A 110 -5.45 -22.23 -8.66
N SER A 111 -4.44 -21.49 -8.17
CA SER A 111 -3.04 -21.94 -8.23
C SER A 111 -2.82 -23.21 -7.41
N ALA A 112 -3.47 -23.37 -6.26
CA ALA A 112 -3.43 -24.60 -5.48
C ALA A 112 -4.04 -25.78 -6.27
N THR A 113 -5.18 -25.58 -6.93
CA THR A 113 -5.78 -26.62 -7.78
C THR A 113 -4.85 -27.00 -8.93
N ILE A 114 -4.27 -26.03 -9.64
CA ILE A 114 -3.33 -26.29 -10.75
C ILE A 114 -2.10 -27.06 -10.27
N CYS A 115 -1.48 -26.60 -9.18
CA CYS A 115 -0.27 -27.23 -8.65
C CYS A 115 -0.56 -28.65 -8.13
N GLY A 116 -1.68 -28.86 -7.45
CA GLY A 116 -2.09 -30.19 -6.98
C GLY A 116 -2.40 -31.16 -8.12
N LEU A 117 -3.08 -30.70 -9.18
CA LEU A 117 -3.29 -31.51 -10.39
C LEU A 117 -1.97 -31.84 -11.10
N THR A 118 -1.04 -30.90 -11.13
CA THR A 118 0.31 -31.11 -11.67
C THR A 118 1.03 -32.21 -10.89
N GLU A 119 0.95 -32.19 -9.56
CA GLU A 119 1.57 -33.19 -8.69
C GLU A 119 0.97 -34.59 -8.86
N ILE A 120 -0.36 -34.68 -8.99
CA ILE A 120 -1.07 -35.93 -9.31
C ILE A 120 -0.60 -36.46 -10.67
N ALA A 121 -0.60 -35.61 -11.70
CA ALA A 121 -0.21 -35.99 -13.05
C ALA A 121 1.25 -36.48 -13.09
N LEU A 122 2.16 -35.76 -12.44
CA LEU A 122 3.57 -36.15 -12.30
C LEU A 122 3.72 -37.49 -11.58
N THR A 123 2.90 -37.78 -10.57
CA THR A 123 2.92 -39.05 -9.85
C THR A 123 2.42 -40.20 -10.73
N LEU A 124 1.34 -39.98 -11.49
CA LEU A 124 0.82 -40.96 -12.43
C LEU A 124 1.84 -41.30 -13.53
N LEU A 125 2.54 -40.30 -14.08
CA LEU A 125 3.56 -40.49 -15.11
C LEU A 125 4.76 -41.32 -14.64
N VAL A 126 5.10 -41.26 -13.34
CA VAL A 126 6.12 -42.13 -12.76
C VAL A 126 5.58 -43.54 -12.57
N LYS A 127 4.35 -43.69 -12.06
CA LYS A 127 3.71 -45.01 -11.88
C LYS A 127 3.52 -45.77 -13.18
N THR A 128 3.23 -45.09 -14.29
CA THR A 128 3.12 -45.71 -15.61
C THR A 128 4.48 -45.98 -16.26
N GLY A 129 5.59 -45.65 -15.59
CA GLY A 129 6.95 -45.83 -16.11
C GLY A 129 7.33 -44.86 -17.23
N THR A 130 6.54 -43.82 -17.49
CA THR A 130 6.82 -42.82 -18.53
C THR A 130 7.98 -41.91 -18.14
N ILE A 131 8.12 -41.61 -16.84
CA ILE A 131 9.26 -40.87 -16.28
C ILE A 131 10.06 -41.80 -15.39
N ALA A 132 11.35 -41.97 -15.70
CA ALA A 132 12.26 -42.77 -14.89
C ALA A 132 12.46 -42.15 -13.50
N SER A 133 12.34 -42.95 -12.45
CA SER A 133 12.61 -42.57 -11.07
C SER A 133 13.46 -43.64 -10.41
N THR A 134 14.60 -43.25 -9.84
CA THR A 134 15.45 -44.10 -8.98
C THR A 134 15.06 -43.98 -7.50
N ALA A 135 14.18 -43.03 -7.16
CA ALA A 135 13.64 -42.88 -5.82
C ALA A 135 12.64 -44.02 -5.51
N PRO A 136 12.54 -44.47 -4.24
CA PRO A 136 11.62 -45.51 -3.82
C PRO A 136 10.17 -45.18 -4.21
N ASP A 137 9.37 -46.21 -4.49
CA ASP A 137 8.00 -46.08 -4.97
C ASP A 137 7.17 -45.20 -4.03
N VAL A 138 6.78 -44.03 -4.53
CA VAL A 138 6.09 -43.01 -3.75
C VAL A 138 4.62 -43.42 -3.66
N SER A 139 4.22 -43.97 -2.51
CA SER A 139 2.84 -44.37 -2.25
C SER A 139 1.89 -43.18 -2.40
N VAL A 140 0.65 -43.42 -2.87
CA VAL A 140 -0.40 -42.37 -2.94
C VAL A 140 -0.63 -41.71 -1.58
N ILE A 141 -0.32 -42.43 -0.50
CA ILE A 141 -0.45 -41.96 0.89
C ILE A 141 0.46 -40.75 1.17
N THR A 142 1.63 -40.63 0.53
CA THR A 142 2.53 -39.48 0.73
C THR A 142 2.12 -38.25 -0.06
N LEU A 143 1.14 -38.34 -0.97
CA LEU A 143 0.58 -37.19 -1.70
C LEU A 143 -0.38 -36.37 -0.83
N LEU A 144 -1.09 -37.02 0.10
CA LEU A 144 -2.11 -36.38 0.93
C LEU A 144 -1.56 -35.25 1.81
N PRO A 145 -0.42 -35.39 2.51
CA PRO A 145 0.19 -34.30 3.26
C PRO A 145 0.59 -33.13 2.37
N HIS A 146 1.08 -33.37 1.16
CA HIS A 146 1.49 -32.31 0.22
C HIS A 146 0.29 -31.49 -0.28
N LEU A 147 -0.77 -32.16 -0.72
CA LEU A 147 -2.03 -31.50 -1.10
C LEU A 147 -2.63 -30.72 0.07
N PHE A 148 -2.54 -31.26 1.29
CA PHE A 148 -2.94 -30.57 2.51
C PHE A 148 -2.09 -29.31 2.76
N PHE A 149 -0.76 -29.40 2.71
CA PHE A 149 0.13 -28.24 2.89
C PHE A 149 -0.10 -27.18 1.81
N LEU A 150 -0.34 -27.58 0.56
CA LEU A 150 -0.65 -26.67 -0.53
C LEU A 150 -1.97 -25.92 -0.28
N TYR A 151 -2.99 -26.61 0.21
CA TYR A 151 -4.27 -25.99 0.55
C TYR A 151 -4.16 -25.11 1.80
N MET A 152 -3.42 -25.54 2.82
CA MET A 152 -3.13 -24.72 4.01
C MET A 152 -2.34 -23.46 3.66
N ALA A 153 -1.36 -23.58 2.75
CA ALA A 153 -0.60 -22.46 2.22
C ALA A 153 -1.47 -21.48 1.42
N ALA A 154 -2.55 -21.95 0.77
CA ALA A 154 -3.56 -21.07 0.19
C ALA A 154 -4.42 -20.41 1.26
N LEU A 155 -4.79 -21.12 2.33
CA LEU A 155 -5.73 -20.65 3.34
C LEU A 155 -5.13 -19.65 4.35
N VAL A 156 -3.93 -19.90 4.86
CA VAL A 156 -3.29 -19.07 5.90
C VAL A 156 -3.17 -17.59 5.47
N PRO A 157 -2.68 -17.26 4.26
CA PRO A 157 -2.68 -15.89 3.75
C PRO A 157 -4.07 -15.23 3.70
N LEU A 158 -5.15 -16.01 3.51
CA LEU A 158 -6.51 -15.48 3.41
C LEU A 158 -7.05 -15.06 4.76
N PHE A 159 -6.71 -15.80 5.81
CA PHE A 159 -7.04 -15.40 7.18
C PHE A 159 -6.23 -14.18 7.61
N ALA A 160 -4.95 -14.11 7.22
CA ALA A 160 -4.09 -12.97 7.52
C ALA A 160 -4.52 -11.68 6.78
N THR A 161 -4.74 -11.75 5.47
CA THR A 161 -5.10 -10.59 4.64
C THR A 161 -6.50 -10.05 4.90
N ARG A 162 -7.44 -10.89 5.38
CA ARG A 162 -8.79 -10.44 5.75
C ARG A 162 -8.75 -9.41 6.88
N ARG A 163 -7.88 -9.60 7.88
CA ARG A 163 -7.75 -8.66 9.01
C ARG A 163 -7.15 -7.33 8.57
N VAL A 164 -6.08 -7.39 7.77
CA VAL A 164 -5.41 -6.19 7.25
C VAL A 164 -6.35 -5.38 6.35
N ARG A 165 -7.15 -6.03 5.50
CA ARG A 165 -8.07 -5.34 4.60
C ARG A 165 -9.18 -4.60 5.36
N VAL A 166 -9.78 -5.23 6.37
CA VAL A 166 -10.82 -4.58 7.19
C VAL A 166 -10.24 -3.39 7.95
N ALA A 167 -9.05 -3.54 8.55
CA ALA A 167 -8.38 -2.43 9.23
C ALA A 167 -8.07 -1.26 8.28
N LEU A 168 -7.65 -1.57 7.05
CA LEU A 168 -7.38 -0.55 6.04
C LEU A 168 -8.65 0.18 5.60
N GLN A 169 -9.76 -0.53 5.40
CA GLN A 169 -11.04 0.08 5.04
C GLN A 169 -11.54 1.02 6.14
N ILE A 170 -11.46 0.61 7.41
CA ILE A 170 -11.84 1.49 8.53
C ILE A 170 -10.98 2.75 8.54
N ALA A 171 -9.68 2.63 8.32
CA ALA A 171 -8.78 3.78 8.27
C ALA A 171 -9.04 4.70 7.06
N GLU A 172 -9.43 4.13 5.91
CA GLU A 172 -9.82 4.89 4.72
C GLU A 172 -11.15 5.65 4.96
N ASP A 173 -12.14 4.98 5.53
CA ASP A 173 -13.44 5.56 5.86
C ASP A 173 -13.30 6.70 6.89
N GLU A 174 -12.53 6.49 7.96
CA GLU A 174 -12.23 7.51 8.98
C GLU A 174 -11.54 8.72 8.34
N ARG A 175 -10.57 8.48 7.44
CA ARG A 175 -9.88 9.56 6.73
C ARG A 175 -10.80 10.33 5.80
N GLU A 176 -11.73 9.67 5.13
CA GLU A 176 -12.70 10.32 4.27
C GLU A 176 -13.69 11.17 5.08
N GLU A 177 -14.14 10.67 6.25
CA GLU A 177 -14.99 11.42 7.17
C GLU A 177 -14.28 12.67 7.70
N TYR A 178 -13.02 12.55 8.16
CA TYR A 178 -12.20 13.70 8.56
C TYR A 178 -12.08 14.74 7.46
N ARG A 179 -11.81 14.30 6.23
CA ARG A 179 -11.67 15.21 5.08
C ARG A 179 -12.96 15.95 4.77
N ARG A 180 -14.11 15.26 4.81
CA ARG A 180 -15.42 15.92 4.60
C ARG A 180 -15.71 16.93 5.70
N ALA A 181 -15.40 16.60 6.96
CA ALA A 181 -15.58 17.54 8.06
C ALA A 181 -14.70 18.80 7.91
N GLU A 182 -13.45 18.63 7.45
CA GLU A 182 -12.54 19.75 7.17
C GLU A 182 -13.03 20.61 5.99
N GLU A 183 -13.50 19.98 4.90
CA GLU A 183 -14.08 20.68 3.75
C GLU A 183 -15.31 21.49 4.15
N ILE A 184 -16.24 20.91 4.92
CA ILE A 184 -17.43 21.61 5.44
C ILE A 184 -17.03 22.77 6.37
N ALA A 185 -16.04 22.56 7.24
CA ALA A 185 -15.54 23.61 8.13
C ALA A 185 -14.95 24.78 7.33
N SER A 186 -14.15 24.48 6.31
CA SER A 186 -13.55 25.49 5.43
C SER A 186 -14.59 26.25 4.61
N GLU A 187 -15.58 25.55 4.04
CA GLU A 187 -16.69 26.19 3.32
C GLU A 187 -17.52 27.11 4.24
N ASN A 188 -17.79 26.65 5.47
CA ASN A 188 -18.48 27.47 6.46
C ASN A 188 -17.67 28.70 6.87
N GLU A 189 -16.36 28.59 7.02
CA GLU A 189 -15.48 29.73 7.32
C GLU A 189 -15.50 30.75 6.18
N VAL A 190 -15.34 30.30 4.93
CA VAL A 190 -15.41 31.18 3.75
C VAL A 190 -16.78 31.86 3.66
N ARG A 191 -17.86 31.12 3.90
CA ARG A 191 -19.22 31.67 3.88
C ARG A 191 -19.46 32.66 5.02
N PHE A 192 -18.95 32.37 6.22
CA PHE A 192 -19.03 33.27 7.37
C PHE A 192 -18.28 34.58 7.10
N LEU A 193 -17.04 34.49 6.61
CA LEU A 193 -16.25 35.67 6.27
C LEU A 193 -16.94 36.51 5.17
N ALA A 194 -17.48 35.87 4.14
CA ALA A 194 -18.24 36.57 3.10
C ALA A 194 -19.49 37.28 3.67
N LEU A 195 -20.23 36.64 4.58
CA LEU A 195 -21.39 37.27 5.24
C LEU A 195 -20.99 38.46 6.10
N VAL A 196 -19.91 38.34 6.87
CA VAL A 196 -19.40 39.42 7.73
C VAL A 196 -18.89 40.60 6.88
N ASP A 197 -18.12 40.32 5.83
CA ASP A 197 -17.51 41.34 4.98
C ASP A 197 -18.52 42.07 4.09
N HIS A 198 -19.65 41.44 3.75
CA HIS A 198 -20.73 42.07 3.01
C HIS A 198 -21.87 42.60 3.89
N SER A 199 -21.75 42.51 5.22
CA SER A 199 -22.74 43.09 6.13
C SER A 199 -22.69 44.61 6.10
N PRO A 200 -23.84 45.31 6.01
CA PRO A 200 -23.90 46.77 6.10
C PRO A 200 -23.65 47.29 7.53
N ASP A 201 -23.81 46.43 8.54
CA ASP A 201 -23.52 46.77 9.93
C ASP A 201 -22.02 46.65 10.22
N ALA A 202 -21.48 47.58 11.01
CA ALA A 202 -20.09 47.51 11.45
C ALA A 202 -19.87 46.35 12.42
N ILE A 203 -19.17 45.32 11.95
CA ILE A 203 -18.79 44.14 12.71
C ILE A 203 -17.29 44.16 12.97
N MET A 204 -16.94 44.17 14.27
CA MET A 204 -15.57 44.09 14.76
C MET A 204 -15.43 42.89 15.68
N ILE A 205 -14.43 42.05 15.44
CA ILE A 205 -14.09 40.92 16.31
C ILE A 205 -12.81 41.27 17.05
N HIS A 206 -12.80 41.09 18.37
CA HIS A 206 -11.62 41.32 19.20
C HIS A 206 -11.27 40.09 20.05
N ARG A 207 -9.99 39.97 20.38
CA ARG A 207 -9.47 39.02 21.37
C ARG A 207 -8.53 39.77 22.31
N ASP A 208 -8.74 39.63 23.61
CA ASP A 208 -7.97 40.31 24.66
C ASP A 208 -7.86 41.83 24.46
N GLY A 209 -9.01 42.45 24.12
CA GLY A 209 -9.12 43.88 23.87
C GLY A 209 -8.44 44.38 22.58
N LYS A 210 -7.93 43.48 21.71
CA LYS A 210 -7.30 43.82 20.43
C LYS A 210 -8.12 43.36 19.24
N PHE A 211 -8.18 44.17 18.18
CA PHE A 211 -8.91 43.81 16.96
C PHE A 211 -8.25 42.62 16.24
N ILE A 212 -9.05 41.60 15.90
CA ILE A 212 -8.64 40.42 15.12
C ILE A 212 -9.35 40.30 13.77
N HIS A 213 -10.52 40.93 13.61
CA HIS A 213 -11.22 41.07 12.32
C HIS A 213 -12.07 42.33 12.31
N LEU A 214 -12.16 42.99 11.16
CA LEU A 214 -12.91 44.22 10.94
C LEU A 214 -13.52 44.16 9.53
N ASN A 215 -14.85 44.22 9.44
CA ASN A 215 -15.50 44.26 8.13
C ASN A 215 -15.41 45.67 7.49
N PRO A 216 -15.68 45.82 6.17
CA PRO A 216 -15.60 47.11 5.48
C PRO A 216 -16.44 48.23 6.12
N ALA A 217 -17.67 47.94 6.56
CA ALA A 217 -18.53 48.92 7.24
C ALA A 217 -17.88 49.48 8.53
N SER A 218 -17.12 48.65 9.25
CA SER A 218 -16.35 49.10 10.42
C SER A 218 -15.24 50.09 10.07
N LEU A 219 -14.59 49.89 8.92
CA LEU A 219 -13.53 50.79 8.46
C LEU A 219 -14.09 52.17 8.08
N GLU A 220 -15.29 52.22 7.50
CA GLU A 220 -15.97 53.48 7.20
C GLU A 220 -16.32 54.26 8.48
N ILE A 221 -16.90 53.60 9.48
CA ILE A 221 -17.27 54.25 10.75
C ILE A 221 -16.04 54.73 11.50
N LEU A 222 -14.97 53.92 11.54
CA LEU A 222 -13.71 54.30 12.20
C LEU A 222 -12.82 55.21 11.36
N ARG A 223 -13.21 55.53 10.12
CA ARG A 223 -12.44 56.33 9.16
C ARG A 223 -11.02 55.79 8.94
N ALA A 224 -10.89 54.47 8.84
CA ALA A 224 -9.63 53.79 8.55
C ALA A 224 -9.54 53.40 7.07
N ASN A 225 -8.37 53.59 6.46
CA ASN A 225 -8.17 53.31 5.04
C ASN A 225 -7.96 51.81 4.74
N SER A 226 -7.61 51.01 5.75
CA SER A 226 -7.47 49.56 5.64
C SER A 226 -7.54 48.88 7.00
N SER A 227 -7.97 47.62 7.03
CA SER A 227 -7.99 46.80 8.26
C SER A 227 -6.61 46.65 8.89
N GLY A 228 -5.55 46.58 8.10
CA GLY A 228 -4.16 46.49 8.59
C GLY A 228 -3.71 47.65 9.49
N GLN A 229 -4.37 48.82 9.43
CA GLN A 229 -4.09 49.95 10.32
C GLN A 229 -4.64 49.78 11.74
N LEU A 230 -5.62 48.89 11.90
CA LEU A 230 -6.38 48.70 13.14
C LEU A 230 -6.20 47.28 13.72
N LEU A 231 -5.93 46.28 12.89
CA LEU A 231 -5.64 44.92 13.33
C LEU A 231 -4.50 44.90 14.36
N GLY A 232 -4.73 44.21 15.48
CA GLY A 232 -3.79 44.11 16.60
C GLY A 232 -3.76 45.32 17.55
N LYS A 233 -4.39 46.45 17.21
CA LYS A 233 -4.50 47.62 18.10
C LYS A 233 -5.54 47.41 19.19
N SER A 234 -5.37 48.11 20.30
CA SER A 234 -6.33 48.09 21.40
C SER A 234 -7.60 48.84 21.01
N ILE A 235 -8.77 48.30 21.38
CA ILE A 235 -10.07 48.96 21.19
C ILE A 235 -10.06 50.35 21.85
N MET A 236 -9.34 50.49 22.97
CA MET A 236 -9.24 51.73 23.74
C MET A 236 -8.57 52.89 22.98
N GLU A 237 -7.81 52.60 21.92
CA GLU A 237 -7.18 53.61 21.07
C GLU A 237 -8.19 54.36 20.21
N VAL A 238 -9.33 53.72 19.90
CA VAL A 238 -10.38 54.27 19.02
C VAL A 238 -11.55 54.85 19.81
N VAL A 239 -11.72 54.43 21.06
CA VAL A 239 -12.73 54.95 21.99
C VAL A 239 -12.34 56.35 22.48
N HIS A 240 -13.31 57.29 22.41
CA HIS A 240 -13.15 58.65 22.91
C HIS A 240 -12.74 58.67 24.39
N PRO A 241 -11.79 59.54 24.83
CA PRO A 241 -11.27 59.57 26.19
C PRO A 241 -12.34 59.54 27.28
N ASP A 242 -13.39 60.34 27.13
CA ASP A 242 -14.50 60.48 28.08
C ASP A 242 -15.33 59.19 28.28
N HIS A 243 -15.24 58.24 27.34
CA HIS A 243 -15.99 56.97 27.38
C HIS A 243 -15.11 55.75 27.67
N ARG A 244 -13.79 55.92 27.85
CA ARG A 244 -12.87 54.80 28.07
C ARG A 244 -13.18 54.03 29.35
N GLU A 245 -13.47 54.72 30.45
CA GLU A 245 -13.76 54.07 31.74
C GLU A 245 -15.01 53.20 31.69
N LEU A 246 -16.03 53.67 30.96
CA LEU A 246 -17.28 52.93 30.75
C LEU A 246 -17.07 51.69 29.86
N VAL A 247 -16.32 51.82 28.77
CA VAL A 247 -16.00 50.69 27.88
C VAL A 247 -15.09 49.67 28.55
N ALA A 248 -14.09 50.11 29.33
CA ALA A 248 -13.21 49.21 30.08
C ALA A 248 -14.00 48.35 31.08
N THR A 249 -14.94 48.96 31.79
CA THR A 249 -15.83 48.25 32.74
C THR A 249 -16.71 47.22 32.02
N ALA A 250 -17.26 47.58 30.85
CA ALA A 250 -18.06 46.66 30.04
C ALA A 250 -17.23 45.47 29.51
N LEU A 251 -16.01 45.72 29.04
CA LEU A 251 -15.10 44.67 28.56
C LEU A 251 -14.69 43.70 29.69
N ASP A 252 -14.42 44.21 30.89
CA ASP A 252 -14.09 43.40 32.06
C ASP A 252 -15.27 42.51 32.50
N GLN A 253 -16.50 43.02 32.43
CA GLN A 253 -17.70 42.22 32.68
C GLN A 253 -17.87 41.09 31.66
N ILE A 254 -17.68 41.35 30.37
CA ILE A 254 -17.80 40.35 29.30
C ILE A 254 -16.74 39.23 29.46
N GLN A 255 -15.51 39.58 29.85
CA GLN A 255 -14.46 38.59 30.11
C GLN A 255 -14.78 37.69 31.31
N LYS A 256 -15.33 38.26 32.38
CA LYS A 256 -15.73 37.49 33.57
C LYS A 256 -16.85 36.50 33.27
N THR A 257 -17.83 36.88 32.43
CA THR A 257 -18.92 35.97 32.05
C THR A 257 -18.46 34.80 31.16
N ARG A 258 -17.39 34.96 30.38
CA ARG A 258 -16.84 33.89 29.52
C ARG A 258 -16.03 32.83 30.28
N THR A 259 -15.68 33.09 31.54
CA THR A 259 -14.84 32.22 32.39
C THR A 259 -15.64 31.48 33.48
N SER A 260 -16.97 31.69 33.52
CA SER A 260 -17.94 31.00 34.38
C SER A 260 -18.70 29.94 33.60
#